data_AF-A0A925ICW9-F1
#
_entry.id   AF-A0A925ICW9-F1
#
_cell.length_a   1.000
_cell.length_b   1.000
_cell.length_c   1.000
_cell.angle_alpha   90.00
_cell.angle_beta   90.00
_cell.angle_gamma   90.00
#
_symmetry.space_group_name_H-M   'P 1'
#
loop_
_entity.id
_entity.type
_entity.pdbx_description
1 polymer ?
#
loop_
_entity_poly.entity_id
_entity_poly.type
_entity_poly.pdbx_seq_one_letter_code
_entity_poly.pdbx_strand_id
1 'polypeptide(L)'
;VHFINDNAGSELAMDLALVDTLLDGIVDEVVLHLKMHPTFVSDALVKDVWMFLDILTEQGGTFAALAERLRSAIDAGRLRLIPNLLWNSSHFLWDAPPHLLNGFKDARLVIVKGDANYRRIVGDAFWPVDTPFADVMAYFPAPLLALRTLKSDPIVGLPSGMAEQLDGLDKNWRVNGRRGVIQFKA
;
A
#
# COMPACT_ATOMS: atom_id res chain seq x y z
N VAL A 1 6.03 -10.21 -4.77
CA VAL A 1 5.34 -9.39 -3.74
C VAL A 1 4.66 -8.22 -4.42
N HIS A 2 3.46 -7.82 -3.98
CA HIS A 2 2.75 -6.69 -4.57
C HIS A 2 2.70 -5.54 -3.58
N PHE A 3 2.80 -4.31 -4.07
CA PHE A 3 2.51 -3.10 -3.32
C PHE A 3 1.31 -2.42 -3.96
N ILE A 4 0.29 -2.10 -3.18
CA ILE A 4 -0.76 -1.16 -3.57
C ILE A 4 -0.36 0.18 -2.97
N ASN A 5 0.24 1.04 -3.81
CA ASN A 5 0.90 2.25 -3.36
C ASN A 5 -0.10 3.37 -3.00
N ASP A 6 0.31 4.22 -2.05
CA ASP A 6 -0.41 5.43 -1.62
C ASP A 6 0.24 6.65 -2.26
N ASN A 7 1.10 7.39 -1.53
CA ASN A 7 1.63 8.67 -1.95
C ASN A 7 2.96 8.59 -2.72
N ALA A 8 3.17 9.54 -3.62
CA ALA A 8 4.46 9.91 -4.21
C ALA A 8 5.37 10.59 -3.16
N GLY A 9 6.54 11.07 -3.60
CA GLY A 9 7.50 11.76 -2.73
C GLY A 9 8.13 10.82 -1.70
N SER A 10 8.26 11.28 -0.45
CA SER A 10 8.99 10.54 0.59
C SER A 10 8.43 9.15 0.88
N GLU A 11 7.11 8.96 0.77
CA GLU A 11 6.50 7.64 0.98
C GLU A 11 6.90 6.65 -0.14
N LEU A 12 6.76 7.06 -1.40
CA LEU A 12 7.22 6.28 -2.54
C LEU A 12 8.73 6.01 -2.50
N ALA A 13 9.53 6.97 -2.04
CA ALA A 13 10.97 6.80 -1.86
C ALA A 13 11.30 5.68 -0.86
N MET A 14 10.61 5.64 0.28
CA MET A 14 10.77 4.58 1.27
C MET A 14 10.26 3.23 0.75
N ASP A 15 9.15 3.23 0.00
CA ASP A 15 8.64 2.02 -0.65
C ASP A 15 9.67 1.46 -1.65
N LEU A 16 10.29 2.31 -2.48
CA LEU A 16 11.30 1.90 -3.45
C LEU A 16 12.59 1.39 -2.79
N ALA A 17 13.01 1.97 -1.67
CA ALA A 17 14.14 1.45 -0.88
C ALA A 17 13.83 0.06 -0.29
N LEU A 18 12.60 -0.15 0.18
CA LEU A 18 12.13 -1.48 0.62
C LEU A 18 12.08 -2.46 -0.57
N VAL A 19 11.61 -2.03 -1.74
CA VAL A 19 11.60 -2.85 -2.95
C VAL A 19 13.01 -3.30 -3.35
N ASP A 20 13.99 -2.39 -3.35
CA ASP A 20 15.39 -2.74 -3.63
C ASP A 20 15.90 -3.82 -2.66
N THR A 21 15.61 -3.67 -1.37
CA THR A 21 15.97 -4.66 -0.33
C THR A 21 15.29 -6.00 -0.56
N LEU A 22 14.00 -6.01 -0.95
CA LEU A 22 13.28 -7.24 -1.25
C LEU A 22 13.84 -7.95 -2.47
N LEU A 23 14.21 -7.18 -3.50
CA LEU A 23 14.76 -7.71 -4.74
C LEU A 23 16.23 -8.15 -4.59
N ASP A 24 16.89 -7.79 -3.50
CA ASP A 24 18.24 -8.26 -3.11
C ASP A 24 18.18 -9.64 -2.44
N GLY A 25 17.66 -10.62 -3.18
CA GLY A 25 17.69 -12.04 -2.80
C GLY A 25 16.56 -12.53 -1.89
N ILE A 26 15.60 -11.67 -1.51
CA ILE A 26 14.42 -12.09 -0.71
C ILE A 26 13.29 -12.58 -1.64
N VAL A 27 13.03 -11.86 -2.73
CA VAL A 27 11.98 -12.20 -3.71
C VAL A 27 12.46 -11.98 -5.14
N ASP A 28 11.91 -12.75 -6.07
CA ASP A 28 12.27 -12.66 -7.49
C ASP A 28 11.58 -11.50 -8.21
N GLU A 29 10.34 -11.20 -7.83
CA GLU A 29 9.49 -10.20 -8.49
C GLU A 29 8.74 -9.32 -7.47
N VAL A 30 8.72 -8.02 -7.74
CA VAL A 30 7.89 -7.02 -7.08
C VAL A 30 7.02 -6.30 -8.11
N VAL A 31 5.74 -6.12 -7.78
CA VAL A 31 4.77 -5.37 -8.60
C VAL A 31 4.25 -4.18 -7.82
N LEU A 32 4.45 -2.97 -8.36
CA LEU A 32 3.89 -1.73 -7.85
C LEU A 32 2.57 -1.44 -8.57
N HIS A 33 1.48 -1.41 -7.83
CA HIS A 33 0.15 -1.01 -8.30
C HIS A 33 -0.02 0.49 -8.04
N LEU A 34 -0.02 1.25 -9.13
CA LEU A 34 0.02 2.71 -9.13
C LEU A 34 -1.29 3.28 -9.68
N LYS A 35 -1.58 4.54 -9.39
CA LYS A 35 -2.76 5.20 -9.95
C LYS A 35 -2.56 5.42 -11.46
N MET A 36 -3.65 5.40 -12.21
CA MET A 36 -3.66 5.68 -13.66
C MET A 36 -3.63 7.20 -13.92
N HIS A 37 -4.33 7.97 -13.09
CA HIS A 37 -4.48 9.41 -13.19
C HIS A 37 -4.29 10.08 -11.82
N PRO A 38 -3.94 11.40 -11.78
CA PRO A 38 -3.86 12.14 -10.53
C PRO A 38 -5.12 11.94 -9.67
N THR A 39 -4.93 11.55 -8.42
CA THR A 39 -6.01 11.19 -7.48
C THR A 39 -5.51 11.43 -6.07
N PHE A 40 -6.40 11.87 -5.17
CA PHE A 40 -6.05 12.24 -3.79
C PHE A 40 -4.82 13.14 -3.62
N VAL A 41 -4.59 14.05 -4.58
CA VAL A 41 -3.47 15.02 -4.63
C VAL A 41 -2.09 14.38 -4.78
N SER A 42 -1.70 13.52 -3.85
CA SER A 42 -0.35 12.97 -3.73
C SER A 42 -0.22 11.52 -4.16
N ASP A 43 -1.28 10.85 -4.62
CA ASP A 43 -1.16 9.43 -4.94
C ASP A 43 -0.17 9.17 -6.09
N ALA A 44 0.66 8.13 -5.92
CA ALA A 44 1.74 7.80 -6.83
C ALA A 44 1.26 7.30 -8.20
N LEU A 45 1.84 7.88 -9.23
CA LEU A 45 1.72 7.50 -10.64
C LEU A 45 3.02 6.87 -11.13
N VAL A 46 2.95 6.18 -12.28
CA VAL A 46 4.15 5.64 -12.96
C VAL A 46 5.20 6.73 -13.21
N LYS A 47 4.78 7.94 -13.61
CA LYS A 47 5.71 9.05 -13.84
C LYS A 47 6.46 9.48 -12.58
N ASP A 48 5.86 9.32 -11.40
CA ASP A 48 6.47 9.76 -10.14
C ASP A 48 7.61 8.80 -9.73
N VAL A 49 7.47 7.51 -10.08
CA VAL A 49 8.58 6.54 -9.96
C VAL A 49 9.75 6.96 -10.83
N TRP A 50 9.51 7.24 -12.12
CA TRP A 50 10.58 7.64 -13.05
C TRP A 50 11.23 8.95 -12.63
N MET A 51 10.43 9.96 -12.28
CA MET A 51 10.93 11.24 -11.78
C MET A 51 11.82 11.06 -10.54
N PHE A 52 11.43 10.19 -9.61
CA PHE A 52 12.24 9.89 -8.44
C PHE A 52 13.56 9.22 -8.82
N LEU A 53 13.54 8.25 -9.74
CA LEU A 53 14.77 7.60 -10.24
C LEU A 53 15.69 8.59 -10.96
N ASP A 54 15.15 9.56 -11.69
CA ASP A 54 15.94 10.63 -12.32
C ASP A 54 16.61 11.51 -11.24
N ILE A 55 15.85 11.95 -10.23
CA ILE A 55 16.39 12.72 -9.09
C ILE A 55 17.51 11.96 -8.39
N LEU A 56 17.32 10.67 -8.08
CA LEU A 56 18.36 9.86 -7.45
C LEU A 56 19.63 9.73 -8.30
N THR A 57 19.46 9.63 -9.62
CA THR A 57 20.59 9.58 -10.57
C THR A 57 21.39 10.89 -10.53
N GLU A 58 20.71 12.03 -10.54
CA GLU A 58 21.33 13.36 -10.46
C GLU A 58 22.04 13.62 -9.12
N GLN A 59 21.51 13.07 -8.02
CA GLN A 59 22.16 13.19 -6.70
C GLN A 59 23.50 12.44 -6.62
N GLY A 60 23.74 11.43 -7.47
CA GLY A 60 25.00 10.70 -7.51
C GLY A 60 25.24 9.75 -6.33
N GLY A 61 26.43 9.16 -6.26
CA GLY A 61 26.87 8.30 -5.15
C GLY A 61 25.95 7.10 -4.92
N THR A 62 25.57 6.87 -3.65
CA THR A 62 24.70 5.76 -3.26
C THR A 62 23.28 5.89 -3.81
N PHE A 63 22.79 7.11 -4.06
CA PHE A 63 21.47 7.36 -4.65
C PHE A 63 21.44 6.95 -6.12
N ALA A 64 22.45 7.30 -6.91
CA ALA A 64 22.56 6.86 -8.29
C ALA A 64 22.67 5.33 -8.39
N ALA A 65 23.42 4.70 -7.49
CA ALA A 65 23.52 3.24 -7.44
C ALA A 65 22.15 2.57 -7.12
N LEU A 66 21.34 3.16 -6.23
CA LEU A 66 19.97 2.69 -5.97
C LEU A 66 19.09 2.83 -7.22
N ALA A 67 19.18 3.97 -7.92
CA ALA A 67 18.44 4.21 -9.15
C ALA A 67 18.80 3.18 -10.24
N GLU A 68 20.09 2.89 -10.43
CA GLU A 68 20.55 1.90 -11.41
C GLU A 68 20.03 0.50 -11.12
N ARG A 69 20.05 0.06 -9.85
CA ARG A 69 19.51 -1.25 -9.47
C ARG A 69 18.02 -1.36 -9.73
N LEU A 70 17.25 -0.33 -9.37
CA LEU A 70 15.81 -0.30 -9.60
C LEU A 70 15.47 -0.25 -11.11
N ARG A 71 16.19 0.54 -11.91
CA ARG A 71 16.03 0.55 -13.38
C ARG A 71 16.36 -0.82 -13.99
N SER A 72 17.47 -1.42 -13.59
CA SER A 72 17.87 -2.76 -14.05
C SER A 72 16.82 -3.81 -13.68
N ALA A 73 16.21 -3.71 -12.49
CA ALA A 73 15.11 -4.58 -12.09
C ALA A 73 13.86 -4.36 -12.94
N ILE A 74 13.56 -3.12 -13.34
CA ILE A 74 12.45 -2.81 -14.25
C ILE A 74 12.71 -3.41 -15.64
N ASP A 75 13.90 -3.18 -16.19
CA ASP A 75 14.29 -3.68 -17.51
C ASP A 75 14.30 -5.22 -17.57
N ALA A 76 14.72 -5.87 -16.49
CA ALA A 76 14.68 -7.32 -16.33
C ALA A 76 13.28 -7.88 -16.00
N GLY A 77 12.27 -7.02 -15.84
CA GLY A 77 10.90 -7.43 -15.48
C GLY A 77 10.71 -7.90 -14.03
N ARG A 78 11.74 -7.77 -13.17
CA ARG A 78 11.66 -8.10 -11.74
C ARG A 78 10.94 -7.04 -10.93
N LEU A 79 10.95 -5.78 -11.38
CA LEU A 79 10.14 -4.70 -10.81
C LEU A 79 9.14 -4.22 -11.85
N ARG A 80 7.85 -4.43 -11.63
CA ARG A 80 6.79 -4.08 -12.59
C ARG A 80 5.95 -2.93 -12.08
N LEU A 81 5.74 -1.93 -12.93
CA LEU A 81 4.90 -0.77 -12.64
C LEU A 81 3.56 -0.92 -13.36
N ILE A 82 2.48 -1.16 -12.60
CA ILE A 82 1.16 -1.48 -13.15
C ILE A 82 0.16 -0.38 -12.76
N PRO A 83 -0.11 0.59 -13.64
CA PRO A 83 -1.22 1.51 -13.45
C PRO A 83 -2.55 0.80 -13.78
N ASN A 84 -3.61 1.06 -12.99
CA ASN A 84 -4.93 0.50 -13.26
C ASN A 84 -6.05 1.46 -12.83
N LEU A 85 -7.11 1.56 -13.63
CA LEU A 85 -8.29 2.40 -13.36
C LEU A 85 -9.05 1.99 -12.09
N LEU A 86 -8.93 0.73 -11.65
CA LEU A 86 -9.47 0.28 -10.37
C LEU A 86 -9.09 1.23 -9.25
N TRP A 87 -7.82 1.64 -9.19
CA TRP A 87 -7.29 2.47 -8.11
C TRP A 87 -7.78 3.93 -8.15
N ASN A 88 -8.36 4.34 -9.26
CA ASN A 88 -9.01 5.65 -9.44
C ASN A 88 -10.54 5.56 -9.31
N SER A 89 -11.10 4.34 -9.24
CA SER A 89 -12.55 4.12 -9.14
C SER A 89 -13.06 4.28 -7.71
N SER A 90 -14.38 4.45 -7.58
CA SER A 90 -15.11 4.42 -6.29
C SER A 90 -15.41 3.00 -5.79
N HIS A 91 -15.02 1.95 -6.52
CA HIS A 91 -15.28 0.57 -6.11
C HIS A 91 -14.40 0.18 -4.93
N PHE A 92 -15.01 -0.47 -3.95
CA PHE A 92 -14.28 -1.20 -2.92
C PHE A 92 -13.61 -2.43 -3.52
N LEU A 93 -12.57 -2.93 -2.87
CA LEU A 93 -11.78 -4.00 -3.46
C LEU A 93 -12.56 -5.32 -3.57
N TRP A 94 -13.56 -5.56 -2.71
CA TRP A 94 -14.47 -6.70 -2.84
C TRP A 94 -15.43 -6.61 -4.03
N ASP A 95 -15.63 -5.42 -4.60
CA ASP A 95 -16.42 -5.21 -5.82
C ASP A 95 -15.55 -5.27 -7.09
N ALA A 96 -14.24 -5.48 -6.93
CA ALA A 96 -13.33 -5.53 -8.06
C ALA A 96 -13.66 -6.71 -8.98
N PRO A 97 -13.63 -6.52 -10.31
CA PRO A 97 -13.81 -7.61 -11.26
C PRO A 97 -12.94 -8.83 -10.90
N PRO A 98 -13.48 -10.07 -10.93
CA PRO A 98 -12.75 -11.25 -10.45
C PRO A 98 -11.38 -11.45 -11.10
N HIS A 99 -11.22 -11.06 -12.37
CA HIS A 99 -9.92 -11.15 -13.07
C HIS A 99 -8.84 -10.24 -12.47
N LEU A 100 -9.20 -9.09 -11.87
CA LEU A 100 -8.25 -8.21 -11.19
C LEU A 100 -7.85 -8.78 -9.83
N LEU A 101 -8.81 -9.31 -9.05
CA LEU A 101 -8.52 -9.99 -7.78
C LEU A 101 -7.66 -11.24 -8.01
N ASN A 102 -8.00 -12.04 -9.03
CA ASN A 102 -7.23 -13.22 -9.41
C ASN A 102 -5.79 -12.90 -9.81
N GLY A 103 -5.49 -11.66 -10.21
CA GLY A 103 -4.12 -11.20 -10.45
C GLY A 103 -3.23 -11.24 -9.20
N PHE A 104 -3.82 -11.31 -8.01
CA PHE A 104 -3.10 -11.42 -6.73
C PHE A 104 -2.99 -12.85 -6.20
N LYS A 105 -3.67 -13.84 -6.78
CA LYS A 105 -3.81 -15.19 -6.18
C LYS A 105 -2.46 -15.88 -5.91
N ASP A 106 -1.47 -15.62 -6.76
CA ASP A 106 -0.12 -16.23 -6.67
C ASP A 106 0.85 -15.34 -5.86
N ALA A 107 0.36 -14.23 -5.31
CA ALA A 107 1.17 -13.33 -4.50
C ALA A 107 1.57 -14.01 -3.18
N ARG A 108 2.87 -14.01 -2.90
CA ARG A 108 3.38 -14.38 -1.57
C ARG A 108 2.95 -13.39 -0.48
N LEU A 109 2.80 -12.12 -0.85
CA LEU A 109 2.33 -11.05 0.02
C LEU A 109 1.83 -9.88 -0.83
N VAL A 110 0.73 -9.27 -0.42
CA VAL A 110 0.23 -7.98 -0.90
C VAL A 110 0.32 -6.95 0.22
N ILE A 111 1.12 -5.91 0.01
CA ILE A 111 1.29 -4.81 0.95
C ILE A 111 0.37 -3.67 0.53
N VAL A 112 -0.57 -3.30 1.39
CA VAL A 112 -1.52 -2.21 1.17
C VAL A 112 -1.03 -0.99 1.93
N LYS A 113 -0.72 0.10 1.21
CA LYS A 113 -0.20 1.33 1.80
C LYS A 113 -1.31 2.35 2.03
N GLY A 114 -1.28 3.01 3.18
CA GLY A 114 -2.02 4.25 3.40
C GLY A 114 -3.51 4.08 3.73
N ASP A 115 -4.13 5.22 3.98
CA ASP A 115 -5.50 5.31 4.51
C ASP A 115 -6.56 5.05 3.44
N ALA A 116 -6.40 5.63 2.24
CA ALA A 116 -7.36 5.46 1.15
C ALA A 116 -7.47 4.00 0.71
N ASN A 117 -6.34 3.30 0.59
CA ASN A 117 -6.36 1.89 0.26
C ASN A 117 -6.91 1.03 1.41
N TYR A 118 -6.65 1.38 2.68
CA TYR A 118 -7.26 0.67 3.80
C TYR A 118 -8.78 0.77 3.78
N ARG A 119 -9.32 1.99 3.63
CA ARG A 119 -10.76 2.22 3.46
C ARG A 119 -11.32 1.40 2.30
N ARG A 120 -10.60 1.32 1.19
CA ARG A 120 -10.99 0.53 0.01
C ARG A 120 -11.10 -0.97 0.29
N ILE A 121 -10.20 -1.53 1.10
CA ILE A 121 -10.20 -2.98 1.40
C ILE A 121 -11.20 -3.39 2.48
N VAL A 122 -11.54 -2.47 3.40
CA VAL A 122 -12.54 -2.71 4.47
C VAL A 122 -13.92 -2.12 4.14
N GLY A 123 -14.09 -1.50 2.97
CA GLY A 123 -15.34 -0.91 2.50
C GLY A 123 -15.80 0.38 3.14
N ASP A 124 -14.87 1.11 3.78
CA ASP A 124 -15.14 2.42 4.34
C ASP A 124 -16.36 2.49 5.28
N ALA A 125 -16.61 1.41 6.03
CA ALA A 125 -17.78 1.24 6.89
C ALA A 125 -17.46 1.35 8.39
N PHE A 126 -18.50 1.63 9.19
CA PHE A 126 -18.43 1.58 10.65
C PHE A 126 -18.52 0.13 11.15
N TRP A 127 -17.38 -0.53 11.22
CA TRP A 127 -17.24 -1.84 11.83
C TRP A 127 -17.20 -1.74 13.36
N PRO A 128 -17.70 -2.76 14.09
CA PRO A 128 -17.23 -3.00 15.45
C PRO A 128 -15.70 -3.05 15.43
N VAL A 129 -15.05 -2.22 16.26
CA VAL A 129 -13.60 -2.00 16.19
C VAL A 129 -12.77 -3.26 16.46
N ASP A 130 -13.37 -4.24 17.13
CA ASP A 130 -12.81 -5.54 17.48
C ASP A 130 -13.09 -6.63 16.42
N THR A 131 -13.84 -6.32 15.35
CA THR A 131 -14.04 -7.23 14.21
C THR A 131 -12.69 -7.72 13.70
N PRO A 132 -12.41 -9.03 13.60
CA PRO A 132 -11.10 -9.49 13.15
C PRO A 132 -10.78 -9.03 11.72
N PHE A 133 -9.58 -8.49 11.51
CA PHE A 133 -9.13 -8.06 10.18
C PHE A 133 -9.17 -9.19 9.15
N ALA A 134 -8.85 -10.42 9.56
CA ALA A 134 -8.90 -11.60 8.70
C ALA A 134 -10.32 -11.91 8.19
N ASP A 135 -11.35 -11.67 8.99
CA ASP A 135 -12.74 -11.92 8.62
C ASP A 135 -13.22 -10.91 7.56
N VAL A 136 -12.89 -9.63 7.75
CA VAL A 136 -13.20 -8.57 6.77
C VAL A 136 -12.46 -8.82 5.45
N MET A 137 -11.23 -9.33 5.53
CA MET A 137 -10.38 -9.61 4.37
C MET A 137 -10.52 -11.03 3.81
N ALA A 138 -11.51 -11.81 4.25
CA ALA A 138 -11.68 -13.20 3.83
C ALA A 138 -11.91 -13.38 2.32
N TYR A 139 -12.43 -12.34 1.64
CA TYR A 139 -12.62 -12.35 0.18
C TYR A 139 -11.32 -12.23 -0.62
N PHE A 140 -10.23 -11.77 0.00
CA PHE A 140 -9.00 -11.46 -0.72
C PHE A 140 -8.11 -12.72 -0.89
N PRO A 141 -7.64 -13.02 -2.11
CA PRO A 141 -7.14 -14.36 -2.45
C PRO A 141 -5.69 -14.65 -2.04
N ALA A 142 -5.04 -13.75 -1.31
CA ALA A 142 -3.62 -13.86 -0.95
C ALA A 142 -3.34 -13.35 0.47
N PRO A 143 -2.15 -13.65 1.04
CA PRO A 143 -1.67 -13.00 2.25
C PRO A 143 -1.58 -11.49 2.04
N LEU A 144 -2.06 -10.71 3.00
CA LEU A 144 -2.16 -9.26 2.90
C LEU A 144 -1.66 -8.58 4.17
N LEU A 145 -0.83 -7.55 4.00
CA LEU A 145 -0.32 -6.70 5.06
C LEU A 145 -0.76 -5.25 4.82
N ALA A 146 -1.64 -4.72 5.67
CA ALA A 146 -2.02 -3.32 5.64
C ALA A 146 -1.08 -2.49 6.51
N LEU A 147 -0.46 -1.47 5.91
CA LEU A 147 0.40 -0.48 6.56
C LEU A 147 -0.30 0.88 6.46
N ARG A 148 -0.95 1.30 7.54
CA ARG A 148 -1.79 2.49 7.53
C ARG A 148 -1.45 3.42 8.67
N THR A 149 -1.28 4.70 8.34
CA THR A 149 -1.45 5.81 9.28
C THR A 149 -2.93 6.23 9.31
N LEU A 150 -3.51 6.38 10.49
CA LEU A 150 -4.95 6.60 10.68
C LEU A 150 -5.35 8.04 10.31
N LYS A 151 -6.13 8.17 9.23
CA LYS A 151 -6.65 9.46 8.71
C LYS A 151 -8.16 9.39 8.42
N SER A 152 -8.85 8.38 8.91
CA SER A 152 -10.29 8.15 8.71
C SER A 152 -10.88 7.21 9.77
N ASP A 153 -12.20 7.22 9.92
CA ASP A 153 -12.90 6.47 10.97
C ASP A 153 -12.84 4.93 10.89
N PRO A 154 -12.93 4.28 9.71
CA PRO A 154 -12.99 2.82 9.63
C PRO A 154 -11.76 2.18 10.29
N ILE A 155 -11.97 1.28 11.23
CA ILE A 155 -10.89 0.53 11.89
C ILE A 155 -11.46 -0.81 12.37
N VAL A 156 -10.67 -1.86 12.24
CA VAL A 156 -11.02 -3.22 12.67
C VAL A 156 -9.83 -3.84 13.40
N GLY A 157 -10.04 -4.96 14.07
CA GLY A 157 -8.99 -5.76 14.69
C GLY A 157 -8.28 -5.10 15.87
N LEU A 158 -8.93 -4.14 16.55
CA LEU A 158 -8.39 -3.59 17.78
C LEU A 158 -8.63 -4.55 18.96
N PRO A 159 -7.70 -4.64 19.92
CA PRO A 159 -7.96 -5.31 21.18
C PRO A 159 -9.16 -4.68 21.90
N SER A 160 -9.95 -5.52 22.57
CA SER A 160 -11.06 -5.08 23.41
C SER A 160 -10.62 -3.99 24.40
N GLY A 161 -11.37 -2.88 24.47
CA GLY A 161 -11.08 -1.75 25.36
C GLY A 161 -10.09 -0.72 24.83
N MET A 162 -9.36 -1.01 23.73
CA MET A 162 -8.37 -0.09 23.19
C MET A 162 -9.00 1.17 22.60
N ALA A 163 -10.14 1.03 21.92
CA ALA A 163 -10.83 2.18 21.31
C ALA A 163 -11.32 3.16 22.38
N GLU A 164 -11.94 2.65 23.45
CA GLU A 164 -12.44 3.43 24.58
C GLU A 164 -11.30 4.16 25.30
N GLN A 165 -10.17 3.48 25.49
CA GLN A 165 -8.97 4.09 26.04
C GLN A 165 -8.48 5.25 25.16
N LEU A 166 -8.41 5.04 23.85
CA LEU A 166 -7.97 6.06 22.90
C LEU A 166 -8.96 7.23 22.80
N ASP A 167 -10.26 6.97 22.88
CA ASP A 167 -11.32 7.99 22.92
C ASP A 167 -11.20 8.89 24.16
N GLY A 168 -10.76 8.31 25.30
CA GLY A 168 -10.45 9.06 26.51
C GLY A 168 -9.18 9.93 26.43
N LEU A 169 -8.20 9.53 25.61
CA LEU A 169 -6.93 10.24 25.45
C LEU A 169 -6.97 11.34 24.38
N ASP A 170 -7.62 11.08 23.26
CA ASP A 170 -7.59 11.94 22.08
C ASP A 170 -8.78 11.64 21.17
N LYS A 171 -9.84 12.43 21.25
CA LYS A 171 -11.08 12.20 20.47
C LYS A 171 -10.86 12.15 18.95
N ASN A 172 -9.73 12.64 18.44
CA ASN A 172 -9.40 12.69 17.02
C ASN A 172 -8.38 11.61 16.60
N TRP A 173 -8.11 10.62 17.46
CA TRP A 173 -7.04 9.64 17.24
C TRP A 173 -7.17 8.84 15.93
N ARG A 174 -8.39 8.68 15.41
CA ARG A 174 -8.69 7.98 14.14
C ARG A 174 -8.35 8.82 12.90
N VAL A 175 -8.30 10.14 13.02
CA VAL A 175 -8.26 11.05 11.85
C VAL A 175 -7.06 11.99 11.83
N ASN A 176 -6.32 12.10 12.94
CA ASN A 176 -5.26 13.10 13.07
C ASN A 176 -3.88 12.65 12.55
N GLY A 177 -3.75 11.43 12.03
CA GLY A 177 -2.51 10.94 11.43
C GLY A 177 -1.37 10.64 12.40
N ARG A 178 -1.62 10.60 13.72
CA ARG A 178 -0.58 10.41 14.75
C ARG A 178 -0.33 8.95 15.13
N ARG A 179 -1.18 8.04 14.67
CA ARG A 179 -1.14 6.61 14.99
C ARG A 179 -1.19 5.81 13.71
N GLY A 180 -0.67 4.59 13.77
CA GLY A 180 -0.70 3.66 12.66
C GLY A 180 -1.00 2.24 13.12
N VAL A 181 -1.44 1.42 12.17
CA VAL A 181 -1.62 -0.02 12.35
C VAL A 181 -0.85 -0.78 11.29
N ILE A 182 -0.36 -1.95 11.70
CA ILE A 182 0.21 -2.98 10.85
C ILE A 182 -0.67 -4.21 11.05
N GLN A 183 -1.47 -4.55 10.04
CA GLN A 183 -2.44 -5.65 10.16
C GLN A 183 -2.20 -6.69 9.08
N PHE A 184 -2.09 -7.94 9.52
CA PHE A 184 -1.78 -9.06 8.65
C PHE A 184 -2.97 -10.02 8.56
N LYS A 185 -3.29 -10.45 7.35
CA LYS A 185 -4.17 -11.57 7.03
C LYS A 185 -3.35 -12.60 6.28
N ALA A 186 -3.36 -13.84 6.76
CA ALA A 186 -2.62 -14.96 6.16
C ALA A 186 -3.24 -15.46 4.86
#